data_AF-A0A1V6HB48-F1
#
_entry.id   AF-A0A1V6HB48-F1
#
_cell.length_a   1.000
_cell.length_b   1.000
_cell.length_c   1.000
_cell.angle_alpha   90.00
_cell.angle_beta   90.00
_cell.angle_gamma   90.00
#
_symmetry.space_group_name_H-M   'P 1'
#
loop_
_entity.id
_entity.type
_entity.pdbx_description
1 polymer ?
#
loop_
_entity_poly.entity_id
_entity_poly.type
_entity_poly.pdbx_seq_one_letter_code
_entity_poly.pdbx_strand_id
1 'polypeptide(L)'
;MRADALFRLLFILYCVEVGVLLLLLPWGSNWERVAFQLPGPGCRALALSPWSRGALSGFGVVHLVWGVHELTGWFQRRSGAARPAR
;
A
#
# COMPACT_ATOMS: atom_id res chain seq x y z
N MET A 1 9.80 -18.34 16.64
CA MET A 1 9.53 -19.14 15.42
C MET A 1 8.11 -18.96 14.87
N ARG A 2 7.01 -19.23 15.62
CA ARG A 2 5.63 -18.99 15.10
C ARG A 2 5.20 -17.51 15.13
N ALA A 3 5.60 -16.76 16.15
CA ALA A 3 5.29 -15.33 16.26
C ALA A 3 5.95 -14.50 15.15
N ASP A 4 7.16 -14.86 14.73
CA ASP A 4 7.89 -14.19 13.64
C ASP A 4 7.14 -14.24 12.31
N ALA A 5 6.51 -15.39 12.00
CA ALA A 5 5.71 -15.54 10.79
C ALA A 5 4.43 -14.68 10.84
N LEU A 6 3.81 -14.57 12.02
CA LEU A 6 2.63 -13.72 12.21
C LEU A 6 2.99 -12.24 12.06
N PHE A 7 4.08 -11.79 12.69
CA PHE A 7 4.56 -10.41 12.56
C PHE A 7 4.90 -10.05 11.12
N ARG A 8 5.56 -10.95 10.38
CA ARG A 8 5.83 -10.74 8.94
C ARG A 8 4.55 -10.63 8.13
N LEU A 9 3.55 -11.47 8.39
CA LEU A 9 2.27 -11.42 7.70
C LEU A 9 1.54 -10.10 7.97
N LEU A 10 1.51 -9.67 9.23
CA LEU A 10 0.93 -8.38 9.64
C LEU A 10 1.65 -7.20 9.01
N PHE A 11 2.98 -7.25 8.93
CA PHE A 11 3.79 -6.21 8.28
C PHE A 11 3.47 -6.11 6.78
N ILE A 12 3.36 -7.25 6.08
CA ILE A 12 2.99 -7.29 4.67
C ILE A 12 1.56 -6.74 4.47
N LEU A 13 0.61 -7.19 5.30
CA LEU A 13 -0.77 -6.73 5.24
C LEU A 13 -0.85 -5.22 5.48
N TYR A 14 -0.12 -4.70 6.47
CA TYR A 14 -0.04 -3.28 6.76
C TYR A 14 0.54 -2.48 5.60
N CYS A 15 1.63 -2.93 4.98
CA CYS A 15 2.18 -2.27 3.79
C CYS A 15 1.18 -2.22 2.63
N VAL A 16 0.42 -3.30 2.41
CA VAL A 16 -0.62 -3.35 1.37
C VAL A 16 -1.77 -2.42 1.73
N GLU A 17 -2.28 -2.48 2.96
CA GLU A 17 -3.39 -1.65 3.44
C GLU A 17 -3.04 -0.16 3.34
N VAL A 18 -1.88 0.23 3.85
CA VAL A 18 -1.39 1.61 3.77
C VAL A 18 -1.14 2.03 2.32
N GLY A 19 -0.57 1.15 1.49
CA GLY A 19 -0.38 1.42 0.06
C GLY A 19 -1.69 1.65 -0.69
N VAL A 20 -2.71 0.82 -0.43
CA VAL A 20 -4.06 0.95 -1.00
C VAL A 20 -4.73 2.21 -0.48
N LEU A 21 -4.64 2.51 0.82
CA LEU A 21 -5.17 3.74 1.40
C LEU A 21 -4.52 4.96 0.78
N LEU A 22 -3.19 5.00 0.65
CA LEU A 22 -2.45 6.07 -0.02
C LEU A 22 -2.85 6.24 -1.49
N LEU A 23 -3.18 5.13 -2.16
CA LEU A 23 -3.62 5.15 -3.55
C LEU A 23 -5.06 5.66 -3.69
N LEU A 24 -5.97 5.24 -2.81
CA LEU A 24 -7.41 5.49 -2.94
C LEU A 24 -7.90 6.75 -2.21
N LEU A 25 -7.34 7.07 -1.04
CA LEU A 25 -7.70 8.26 -0.27
C LEU A 25 -7.72 9.51 -1.15
N PRO A 26 -6.63 9.90 -1.84
CA PRO A 26 -6.56 11.19 -2.53
C PRO A 26 -7.56 11.37 -3.68
N TRP A 27 -8.18 10.28 -4.15
CA TRP A 27 -9.16 10.28 -5.24
C TRP A 27 -10.61 10.16 -4.75
N GLY A 28 -10.83 9.83 -3.48
CA GLY A 28 -12.15 9.71 -2.90
C GLY A 28 -12.76 11.06 -2.49
N SER A 29 -14.09 11.16 -2.52
CA SER A 29 -14.81 12.36 -2.09
C SER A 29 -14.53 12.74 -0.63
N ASN A 30 -14.17 11.75 0.21
CA ASN A 30 -13.79 11.97 1.60
C ASN A 30 -12.49 12.78 1.76
N TRP A 31 -11.58 12.74 0.79
CA TRP A 31 -10.30 13.46 0.86
C TRP A 31 -10.48 14.97 0.90
N GLU A 32 -11.41 15.50 0.11
CA GLU A 32 -11.71 16.94 0.10
C GLU A 32 -12.25 17.38 1.46
N ARG A 33 -13.10 16.56 2.07
CA ARG A 33 -13.66 16.81 3.40
C ARG A 33 -12.60 16.77 4.50
N VAL A 34 -11.61 15.87 4.42
CA VAL A 34 -10.48 15.84 5.35
C VAL A 34 -9.56 17.02 5.09
N ALA A 35 -9.19 17.28 3.84
CA ALA A 35 -8.32 18.37 3.43
C ALA A 35 -8.84 19.76 3.87
N PHE A 36 -10.16 19.95 3.87
CA PHE A 36 -10.80 21.15 4.38
C PHE A 36 -10.72 21.31 5.91
N GLN A 37 -10.60 20.21 6.65
CA GLN A 37 -10.46 20.20 8.10
C GLN A 37 -9.00 20.33 8.56
N LEU A 38 -8.02 20.33 7.64
CA LEU A 38 -6.62 20.53 8.02
C LEU A 38 -6.41 21.98 8.53
N PRO A 39 -5.75 22.14 9.68
CA PRO A 39 -5.38 23.45 10.19
C PRO A 39 -4.31 24.08 9.29
N GLY A 40 -4.61 25.27 8.75
CA GLY A 40 -3.67 26.08 7.98
C GLY A 40 -3.92 26.07 6.46
N PRO A 41 -3.93 27.25 5.82
CA PRO A 41 -4.22 27.39 4.38
C PRO A 41 -3.16 26.71 3.49
N GLY A 42 -1.89 26.67 3.94
CA GLY A 42 -0.80 26.02 3.20
C GLY A 42 -0.96 24.49 3.12
N CYS A 43 -1.23 23.83 4.25
CA CYS A 43 -1.46 22.37 4.28
C CYS A 43 -2.68 21.97 3.44
N ARG A 44 -3.75 22.77 3.47
CA ARG A 44 -4.94 22.56 2.64
C ARG A 44 -4.64 22.73 1.14
N ALA A 45 -3.91 23.77 0.75
CA ALA A 45 -3.50 23.98 -0.63
C ALA A 45 -2.58 22.85 -1.14
N LEU A 46 -1.67 22.36 -0.30
CA LEU A 46 -0.82 21.20 -0.62
C LEU A 46 -1.64 19.92 -0.75
N ALA A 47 -2.57 19.63 0.16
CA ALA A 47 -3.40 18.43 0.11
C ALA A 47 -4.39 18.41 -1.06
N LEU A 48 -4.86 19.59 -1.50
CA LEU A 48 -5.75 19.73 -2.66
C LEU A 48 -5.00 19.82 -4.00
N SER A 49 -3.68 20.04 -3.97
CA SER A 49 -2.86 20.11 -5.18
C SER A 49 -2.85 18.77 -5.95
N PRO A 50 -2.96 18.78 -7.29
CA PRO A 50 -2.81 17.57 -8.11
C PRO A 50 -1.46 16.85 -7.88
N TRP A 51 -0.43 17.61 -7.51
CA TRP A 51 0.92 17.09 -7.33
C TRP A 51 1.03 16.18 -6.10
N SER A 52 0.37 16.53 -4.99
CA SER A 52 0.36 15.70 -3.78
C SER A 52 -0.45 14.43 -3.98
N ARG A 53 -1.59 14.51 -4.68
CA ARG A 53 -2.38 13.34 -5.07
C ARG A 53 -1.54 12.37 -5.92
N GLY A 54 -0.79 12.92 -6.88
CA GLY A 54 0.19 12.17 -7.68
C GLY A 54 1.27 11.53 -6.83
N ALA A 55 1.91 12.28 -5.94
CA ALA A 55 2.98 11.78 -5.06
C ALA A 55 2.49 10.65 -4.13
N LEU A 56 1.33 10.83 -3.48
CA LEU A 56 0.72 9.82 -2.60
C LEU A 56 0.35 8.56 -3.38
N SER A 57 -0.23 8.71 -4.58
CA SER A 57 -0.57 7.57 -5.42
C SER A 57 0.66 6.83 -5.92
N GLY A 58 1.71 7.53 -6.34
CA GLY A 58 2.99 6.92 -6.72
C GLY A 58 3.63 6.14 -5.56
N PHE A 59 3.57 6.69 -4.35
CA PHE A 59 4.06 6.01 -3.15
C PHE A 59 3.25 4.74 -2.83
N GLY A 60 1.92 4.80 -3.00
CA GLY A 60 1.02 3.66 -2.87
C GLY A 60 1.28 2.57 -3.90
N VAL A 61 1.55 2.93 -5.16
CA VAL A 61 1.93 1.98 -6.22
C VAL A 61 3.22 1.24 -5.87
N VAL A 62 4.25 1.95 -5.39
CA VAL A 62 5.52 1.31 -4.98
C VAL A 62 5.28 0.30 -3.85
N HIS A 63 4.44 0.63 -2.87
CA HIS A 63 4.06 -0.29 -1.79
C HIS A 63 3.31 -1.53 -2.32
N LEU A 64 2.37 -1.35 -3.26
CA LEU A 64 1.66 -2.45 -3.89
C LEU A 64 2.59 -3.37 -4.68
N VAL A 65 3.49 -2.79 -5.49
CA VAL A 65 4.46 -3.56 -6.30
C VAL A 65 5.36 -4.39 -5.40
N TRP A 66 5.82 -3.82 -4.28
CA TRP A 66 6.61 -4.57 -3.30
C TRP A 66 5.81 -5.71 -2.66
N GLY A 67 4.56 -5.46 -2.27
CA GLY A 67 3.66 -6.48 -1.74
C GLY A 67 3.40 -7.63 -2.73
N VAL A 68 3.17 -7.30 -4.00
CA VAL A 68 2.96 -8.29 -5.07
C VAL A 68 4.23 -9.10 -5.35
N HIS A 69 5.41 -8.47 -5.30
CA HIS A 69 6.69 -9.14 -5.47
C HIS A 69 6.96 -10.18 -4.36
N GLU A 70 6.71 -9.81 -3.10
CA GLU A 70 6.80 -10.74 -1.97
C GLU A 70 5.78 -11.89 -2.10
N LEU A 71 4.55 -11.59 -2.53
CA LEU A 71 3.49 -12.59 -2.70
C LEU A 71 3.83 -13.60 -3.81
N THR A 72 4.35 -13.13 -4.95
CA THR A 72 4.76 -14.00 -6.06
C THR A 72 5.94 -14.89 -5.68
N GLY A 73 6.92 -14.38 -4.92
CA GLY A 73 8.01 -15.18 -4.36
C GLY A 73 7.54 -16.29 -3.40
N TRP A 74 6.49 -16.01 -2.61
CA TRP A 74 5.83 -17.03 -1.78
C TRP A 74 5.07 -18.08 -2.62
N PHE A 75 4.39 -17.64 -3.68
CA PHE A 75 3.61 -18.52 -4.55
C PHE A 75 4.49 -19.48 -5.35
N GLN A 76 5.62 -19.01 -5.89
CA GLN A 76 6.57 -19.85 -6.64
C GLN A 76 7.17 -20.97 -5.79
N ARG A 77 7.42 -20.73 -4.50
CA ARG A 77 7.89 -21.75 -3.56
C ARG A 77 6.84 -22.85 -3.32
N ARG A 78 5.55 -22.52 -3.36
CA ARG A 78 4.46 -23.52 -3.31
C ARG A 78 4.31 -24.28 -4.62
N SER A 79 4.42 -23.60 -5.77
CA SER A 79 4.28 -24.24 -7.08
C SER A 79 5.45 -25.21 -7.41
N GLY A 80 6.63 -24.98 -6.83
CA GLY A 80 7.79 -25.88 -6.97
C GLY A 80 7.66 -27.22 -6.23
N ALA A 81 6.74 -27.34 -5.26
CA ALA A 81 6.48 -28.60 -4.54
C ALA A 81 5.63 -29.60 -5.36
N ALA A 82 5.16 -29.21 -6.55
CA ALA A 82 4.34 -30.03 -7.45
C ALA A 82 5.10 -30.54 -8.68
N ARG A 83 6.43 -30.75 -8.58
CA ARG A 83 7.16 -31.59 -9.54
C ARG A 83 7.29 -33.01 -8.98
N PRO A 84 6.40 -33.95 -9.32
CA PRO A 84 6.70 -35.37 -9.11
C PRO A 84 7.92 -35.71 -9.97
N ALA A 85 8.94 -36.25 -9.31
CA ALA A 85 10.11 -36.82 -9.96
C ALA A 85 9.65 -37.82 -11.03
N ARG A 86 10.13 -37.64 -12.25
CA ARG A 86 10.07 -38.63 -13.32
C ARG A 86 11.47 -38.83 -13.85
#